data_AF-A0A0Q6NS11-F1
#
_entry.id   AF-A0A0Q6NS11-F1
#
_cell.length_a   1.000
_cell.length_b   1.000
_cell.length_c   1.000
_cell.angle_alpha   90.00
_cell.angle_beta   90.00
_cell.angle_gamma   90.00
#
_symmetry.space_group_name_H-M   'P 1'
#
loop_
_entity.id
_entity.type
_entity.pdbx_description
1 polymer ?
#
loop_
_entity_poly.entity_id
_entity_poly.type
_entity_poly.pdbx_seq_one_letter_code
_entity_poly.pdbx_strand_id
1 'polypeptide(L)'
;MRSNDAVHGLYEIREEARNFVDQENARNPQNEWKALDPNLKVLVPRCAVPLKARWHEIWWFDTSAESKLLKRSRRVIAVECTRTASPAQKWDVHVPVFQRTRP
;
A
#
# COMPACT_ATOMS: atom_id res chain seq x y z
N MET A 1 -2.45 1.61 -14.68
CA MET A 1 -3.73 1.16 -15.27
C MET A 1 -4.88 1.75 -14.46
N ARG A 2 -5.89 2.32 -15.13
CA ARG A 2 -7.12 2.80 -14.50
C ARG A 2 -8.09 1.64 -14.27
N SER A 3 -9.07 1.83 -13.39
CA SER A 3 -10.12 0.85 -13.13
C SER A 3 -11.02 0.60 -14.34
N ASN A 4 -11.57 -0.60 -14.43
CA ASN A 4 -12.66 -0.96 -15.33
C ASN A 4 -13.78 -1.68 -14.55
N ASP A 5 -14.76 -2.24 -15.26
CA ASP A 5 -15.93 -2.86 -14.64
C ASP A 5 -15.60 -4.07 -13.74
N ALA A 6 -14.55 -4.83 -14.09
CA ALA A 6 -14.16 -6.04 -13.36
C ALA A 6 -13.01 -5.81 -12.38
N VAL A 7 -12.06 -4.94 -12.72
CA VAL A 7 -10.77 -4.81 -12.05
C VAL A 7 -10.60 -3.41 -11.48
N HIS A 8 -10.11 -3.36 -10.24
CA HIS A 8 -9.67 -2.10 -9.65
C HIS A 8 -8.26 -1.75 -10.15
N GLY A 9 -8.11 -0.55 -10.71
CA GLY A 9 -6.87 -0.09 -11.30
C GLY A 9 -5.83 0.29 -10.25
N LEU A 10 -4.57 -0.04 -10.55
CA LEU A 10 -3.43 0.34 -9.71
C LEU A 10 -3.25 1.86 -9.60
N TYR A 11 -3.78 2.63 -10.55
CA TYR A 11 -3.79 4.10 -10.46
C TYR A 11 -4.59 4.56 -9.24
N GLU A 12 -5.83 4.09 -9.09
CA GLU A 12 -6.71 4.52 -7.99
C GLU A 12 -6.14 4.07 -6.63
N ILE A 13 -5.52 2.89 -6.56
CA ILE A 13 -4.83 2.40 -5.36
C ILE A 13 -3.66 3.32 -4.99
N ARG A 14 -2.86 3.74 -5.97
CA ARG A 14 -1.73 4.63 -5.75
C ARG A 14 -2.18 6.00 -5.26
N GLU A 15 -3.21 6.57 -5.86
CA GLU A 15 -3.71 7.89 -5.47
C GLU A 15 -4.27 7.88 -4.05
N GLU A 16 -4.99 6.82 -3.65
CA GLU A 16 -5.47 6.69 -2.27
C GLU A 16 -4.29 6.63 -1.27
N ALA A 17 -3.24 5.86 -1.58
CA ALA A 17 -2.04 5.82 -0.74
C ALA A 17 -1.31 7.17 -0.67
N ARG A 18 -1.27 7.93 -1.78
CA ARG A 18 -0.70 9.28 -1.81
C ARG A 18 -1.50 10.25 -0.96
N ASN A 19 -2.82 10.27 -1.12
CA ASN A 19 -3.71 11.12 -0.32
C ASN A 19 -3.54 10.85 1.18
N PHE A 20 -3.44 9.58 1.57
CA PHE A 20 -3.17 9.20 2.96
C PHE A 20 -1.81 9.72 3.44
N VAL A 21 -0.74 9.50 2.67
CA VAL A 21 0.60 9.98 3.00
C VAL A 21 0.65 11.51 3.12
N ASP A 22 -0.03 12.24 2.24
CA ASP A 22 -0.06 13.70 2.27
C ASP A 22 -0.78 14.21 3.54
N GLN A 23 -1.85 13.55 3.97
CA GLN A 23 -2.52 13.84 5.23
C GLN A 23 -1.62 13.54 6.45
N GLU A 24 -0.90 12.43 6.43
CA GLU A 24 0.01 12.06 7.51
C GLU A 24 1.22 13.00 7.60
N ASN A 25 1.78 13.40 6.46
CA ASN A 25 2.85 14.39 6.40
C ASN A 25 2.37 15.78 6.87
N ALA A 26 1.13 16.17 6.56
CA ALA A 26 0.55 17.41 7.07
C ALA A 26 0.36 17.38 8.59
N ARG A 27 0.03 16.21 9.16
CA ARG A 27 -0.07 16.00 10.62
C ARG A 27 1.29 15.95 11.31
N ASN A 28 2.32 15.43 10.64
CA ASN A 28 3.67 15.33 11.17
C ASN A 28 4.72 15.78 10.13
N PRO A 29 4.98 17.09 10.02
CA PRO A 29 5.86 17.65 8.99
C PRO A 29 7.33 17.24 9.09
N GLN A 30 7.75 16.64 10.20
CA GLN A 30 9.11 16.14 10.39
C GLN A 30 9.34 14.80 9.68
N ASN A 31 8.25 14.08 9.38
CA ASN A 31 8.29 12.78 8.73
C ASN A 31 7.89 12.94 7.26
N GLU A 32 8.86 13.17 6.37
CA GLU A 32 8.59 13.27 4.94
C GLU A 32 8.45 11.89 4.29
N TRP A 33 7.23 11.35 4.26
CA TRP A 33 6.94 10.11 3.57
C TRP A 33 6.55 10.34 2.10
N LYS A 34 6.86 9.37 1.24
CA LYS A 34 6.39 9.32 -0.14
C LYS A 34 5.85 7.93 -0.47
N ALA A 35 4.60 7.87 -0.92
CA ALA A 35 4.03 6.67 -1.52
C ALA A 35 4.68 6.37 -2.88
N LEU A 36 5.16 5.14 -3.05
CA LEU A 36 5.72 4.63 -4.30
C LEU A 36 4.63 3.99 -5.16
N ASP A 37 5.02 3.23 -6.17
CA ASP A 37 4.09 2.48 -7.00
C ASP A 37 3.70 1.15 -6.33
N PRO A 38 2.42 0.74 -6.38
CA PRO A 38 2.00 -0.60 -5.97
C PRO A 38 2.67 -1.67 -6.85
N ASN A 39 2.69 -2.92 -6.37
CA ASN A 39 3.20 -4.04 -7.15
C ASN A 39 2.38 -4.21 -8.45
N LEU A 40 3.04 -4.11 -9.60
CA LEU A 40 2.41 -4.18 -10.92
C LEU A 40 1.77 -5.53 -11.24
N LYS A 41 2.10 -6.57 -10.46
CA LYS A 41 1.51 -7.92 -10.59
C LYS A 41 0.20 -8.08 -9.82
N VAL A 42 -0.23 -7.07 -9.06
CA VAL A 42 -1.47 -7.12 -8.29
C VAL A 42 -2.66 -6.91 -9.22
N LEU A 43 -3.63 -7.82 -9.12
CA LEU A 43 -4.92 -7.74 -9.80
C LEU A 43 -6.00 -8.01 -8.75
N VAL A 44 -6.88 -7.04 -8.51
CA VAL A 44 -7.96 -7.15 -7.52
C VAL A 44 -9.31 -6.78 -8.14
N PRO A 45 -10.42 -7.38 -7.69
CA PRO A 45 -11.74 -7.03 -8.18
C PRO A 45 -12.10 -5.58 -7.91
N ARG A 46 -12.91 -4.97 -8.78
CA ARG A 46 -13.38 -3.59 -8.64
C ARG A 46 -14.04 -3.38 -7.27
N CYS A 47 -13.50 -2.43 -6.50
CA CYS A 47 -14.13 -2.02 -5.25
C CYS A 47 -15.48 -1.31 -5.50
N ALA A 48 -16.51 -1.68 -4.74
CA ALA A 48 -17.84 -1.07 -4.79
C ALA A 48 -18.07 0.02 -3.74
N VAL A 49 -17.07 0.26 -2.89
CA VAL A 49 -17.05 1.28 -1.85
C VAL A 49 -15.78 2.12 -1.98
N PRO A 50 -15.72 3.32 -1.39
CA PRO A 50 -14.49 4.07 -1.32
C PRO A 50 -13.37 3.23 -0.68
N LEU A 51 -12.17 3.34 -1.23
CA LEU A 51 -10.99 2.72 -0.65
C LEU A 51 -10.70 3.36 0.72
N LYS A 52 -9.98 2.61 1.56
CA LYS A 52 -9.43 3.12 2.80
C LYS A 52 -7.93 2.90 2.81
N ALA A 53 -7.18 3.78 3.44
CA ALA A 53 -5.76 3.63 3.62
C ALA A 53 -5.38 3.67 5.10
N ARG A 54 -4.38 2.89 5.47
CA ARG A 54 -3.75 2.92 6.80
C ARG A 54 -2.28 2.54 6.72
N TRP A 55 -1.52 2.94 7.75
CA TRP A 55 -0.21 2.38 7.98
C TRP A 55 -0.29 0.87 8.22
N HIS A 56 0.68 0.14 7.69
CA HIS A 56 0.90 -1.26 7.99
C HIS A 56 2.40 -1.59 8.01
N GLU A 57 2.76 -2.68 8.68
CA GLU A 57 4.12 -3.19 8.71
C GLU A 57 4.10 -4.62 8.17
N ILE A 58 4.80 -4.83 7.05
CA ILE A 58 5.06 -6.16 6.52
C ILE A 58 6.40 -6.66 7.04
N TRP A 59 6.50 -7.96 7.27
CA TRP A 59 7.74 -8.60 7.71
C TRP A 59 8.00 -9.87 6.90
N TRP A 60 9.27 -10.20 6.76
CA TRP A 60 9.72 -11.42 6.08
C TRP A 60 11.04 -11.87 6.69
N PHE A 61 11.40 -13.12 6.44
CA PHE A 61 12.71 -13.66 6.79
C PHE A 61 13.59 -13.68 5.55
N ASP A 62 14.83 -13.27 5.75
CA ASP A 62 15.89 -13.33 4.75
C ASP A 62 16.98 -14.28 5.24
N THR A 63 17.65 -14.97 4.33
CA THR A 63 18.82 -15.79 4.66
C THR A 63 20.06 -14.92 4.56
N SER A 64 20.68 -14.64 5.72
CA SER A 64 21.99 -13.97 5.74
C SER A 64 23.08 -14.90 5.19
N ALA A 65 24.22 -14.32 4.79
CA ALA A 65 25.40 -15.06 4.32
C ALA A 65 25.92 -16.11 5.33
N GLU A 66 25.53 -15.99 6.60
CA GLU A 66 25.88 -16.89 7.71
C GLU A 66 24.80 -17.95 7.98
N SER A 67 23.83 -18.14 7.09
CA SER A 67 22.68 -19.06 7.25
C SER A 67 21.79 -18.78 8.46
N LYS A 68 21.87 -17.57 9.04
CA LYS A 68 20.93 -17.10 10.07
C LYS A 68 19.72 -16.45 9.41
N LEU A 69 18.52 -16.81 9.89
CA LEU A 69 17.28 -16.15 9.51
C LEU A 69 17.26 -14.73 10.08
N LEU A 70 17.33 -13.74 9.20
CA LEU A 70 17.24 -12.34 9.56
C LEU A 70 15.82 -11.85 9.35
N LYS A 71 15.14 -11.47 10.43
CA LYS A 71 13.82 -10.85 10.35
C LYS A 71 13.96 -9.42 9.81
N ARG A 72 13.31 -9.15 8.68
CA ARG A 72 13.18 -7.82 8.08
C ARG A 72 11.77 -7.31 8.28
N SER A 73 11.61 -6.00 8.43
CA SER A 73 10.31 -5.36 8.35
C SER A 73 10.37 -4.12 7.48
N ARG A 74 9.22 -3.73 6.94
CA ARG A 74 9.06 -2.49 6.19
C ARG A 74 7.67 -1.91 6.43
N ARG A 75 7.63 -0.60 6.63
CA ARG A 75 6.40 0.16 6.65
C ARG A 75 5.85 0.33 5.24
N VAL A 76 4.54 0.14 5.09
CA VAL A 76 3.78 0.27 3.85
C VAL A 76 2.44 0.96 4.14
N ILE A 77 1.77 1.44 3.10
CA ILE A 77 0.35 1.77 3.18
C ILE A 77 -0.45 0.54 2.76
N ALA A 78 -1.34 0.06 3.61
CA ALA A 78 -2.37 -0.90 3.20
C ALA A 78 -3.56 -0.11 2.65
N VAL A 79 -3.85 -0.28 1.37
CA VAL A 79 -5.04 0.26 0.71
C VAL A 79 -6.08 -0.85 0.62
N GLU A 80 -7.23 -0.64 1.23
CA GLU A 80 -8.22 -1.67 1.52
C GLU A 80 -9.53 -1.42 0.80
N CYS A 81 -10.12 -2.51 0.32
CA CYS A 81 -11.50 -2.57 -0.11
C CYS A 81 -12.30 -3.50 0.81
N THR A 82 -13.33 -2.97 1.46
CA THR A 82 -14.17 -3.75 2.38
C THR A 82 -15.36 -4.41 1.70
N ARG A 83 -15.65 -4.07 0.44
CA ARG A 83 -16.69 -4.69 -0.38
C ARG A 83 -16.44 -4.44 -1.88
N THR A 84 -16.22 -5.50 -2.63
CA THR A 84 -16.11 -5.48 -4.11
C THR A 84 -17.47 -5.52 -4.79
N ALA A 85 -17.50 -5.19 -6.08
CA ALA A 85 -18.73 -5.15 -6.89
C ALA A 85 -19.29 -6.56 -7.17
N SER A 86 -18.45 -7.50 -7.61
CA SER A 86 -18.83 -8.91 -7.76
C SER A 86 -17.59 -9.77 -8.07
N PRO A 87 -17.43 -10.96 -7.46
CA PRO A 87 -18.15 -11.44 -6.28
C PRO A 87 -17.81 -10.58 -5.06
N ALA A 88 -18.66 -10.58 -4.03
CA ALA A 88 -18.43 -9.83 -2.79
C ALA A 88 -17.23 -10.42 -2.01
N GLN A 89 -16.16 -9.66 -1.94
CA GLN A 89 -14.88 -10.01 -1.34
C GLN A 89 -14.26 -8.76 -0.67
N LYS A 90 -13.22 -9.01 0.11
CA LYS A 90 -12.36 -7.98 0.71
C LYS A 90 -10.94 -8.21 0.24
N TRP A 91 -10.19 -7.13 0.08
CA TRP A 91 -8.77 -7.19 -0.26
C TRP A 91 -8.04 -5.98 0.31
N ASP A 92 -6.74 -6.15 0.47
CA ASP A 92 -5.80 -5.07 0.73
C ASP A 92 -4.60 -5.18 -0.22
N VAL A 93 -4.08 -4.03 -0.62
CA VAL A 93 -2.89 -3.91 -1.46
C VAL A 93 -1.86 -3.07 -0.73
N HIS A 94 -0.68 -3.64 -0.55
CA HIS A 94 0.44 -2.96 0.08
C HIS A 94 1.16 -2.05 -0.92
N VAL A 95 1.11 -0.74 -0.66
CA VAL A 95 1.83 0.29 -1.39
C VAL A 95 3.11 0.63 -0.62
N PRO A 96 4.30 0.40 -1.19
CA PRO A 96 5.55 0.72 -0.53
C PRO A 96 5.68 2.22 -0.28
N VAL A 97 6.29 2.59 0.85
CA VAL A 97 6.69 3.98 1.12
C VAL A 97 8.20 4.12 1.21
N PHE A 98 8.65 5.36 1.05
CA PHE A 98 10.00 5.80 1.32
C PHE A 98 9.95 6.98 2.29
N GLN A 99 10.76 6.97 3.33
CA GLN A 99 10.95 8.12 4.20
C GLN A 99 12.16 8.91 3.71
N ARG A 100 11.95 10.17 3.34
CA ARG A 100 13.06 11.12 3.24
C ARG A 100 13.49 11.45 4.66
N THR A 101 14.62 10.89 5.09
CA THR A 101 15.35 11.46 6.22
C THR A 101 15.88 12.81 5.74
N ARG A 102 15.43 13.91 6.38
CA ARG A 102 16.13 15.18 6.24
C ARG A 102 17.57 14.98 6.77
N PRO A 103 18.60 15.45 6.06
CA PRO A 103 19.97 15.49 6.58
C PRO A 103 20.06 16.26 7.89
#